data_AF-A0A094ZU70-F1
#
_entry.id   AF-A0A094ZU70-F1
#
_cell.length_a   1.000
_cell.length_b   1.000
_cell.length_c   1.000
_cell.angle_alpha   90.00
_cell.angle_beta   90.00
_cell.angle_gamma   90.00
#
_symmetry.space_group_name_H-M   'P 1'
#
loop_
_entity.id
_entity.type
_entity.pdbx_description
1 polymer ?
#
loop_
_entity_poly.entity_id
_entity_poly.type
_entity_poly.pdbx_seq_one_letter_code
_entity_poly.pdbx_strand_id
1 'polypeptide(L)'
;ISQWFWLSMMRKKFKKRIHSRIGQYICKFIALLYTISGICIVLLSIFNMKDTNHLHYRLTMVNFFCQATAMLLGSVLVFWVYRPMKWFLIARIIVILQLFLGSYFFVYFNRAALLVFNGENIYYIREHEPGYTEFNKCAISEWFCIFGLIEITLITGLELRKHEESVTKTKAVYM
;
A
#
# COMPACT_ATOMS: atom_id res chain seq x y z
N ILE A 1 -6.20 -8.43 -5.46
CA ILE A 1 -6.89 -8.75 -6.74
C ILE A 1 -7.14 -7.50 -7.60
N SER A 2 -7.80 -6.45 -7.09
CA SER A 2 -8.04 -5.19 -7.84
C SER A 2 -6.77 -4.56 -8.45
N GLN A 3 -5.68 -4.53 -7.69
CA GLN A 3 -4.38 -4.00 -8.15
C GLN A 3 -3.84 -4.74 -9.39
N TRP A 4 -4.04 -6.05 -9.47
CA TRP A 4 -3.58 -6.85 -10.62
C TRP A 4 -4.41 -6.57 -11.88
N PHE A 5 -5.72 -6.44 -11.72
CA PHE A 5 -6.61 -6.03 -12.82
C PHE A 5 -6.25 -4.65 -13.34
N TRP A 6 -5.98 -3.70 -12.43
CA TRP A 6 -5.55 -2.36 -12.79
C TRP A 6 -4.22 -2.35 -13.55
N LEU A 7 -3.23 -3.14 -13.11
CA LEU A 7 -1.95 -3.26 -13.83
C LEU A 7 -2.09 -3.90 -15.21
N SER A 8 -2.95 -4.92 -15.34
CA SER A 8 -3.27 -5.53 -16.64
C SER A 8 -3.88 -4.52 -17.60
N MET A 9 -4.83 -3.71 -17.10
CA MET A 9 -5.43 -2.61 -17.84
C MET A 9 -4.39 -1.56 -18.26
N MET A 10 -3.59 -1.05 -17.31
CA MET A 10 -2.57 -0.04 -17.58
C MET A 10 -1.56 -0.53 -18.63
N ARG A 11 -1.11 -1.78 -18.50
CA ARG A 11 -0.22 -2.41 -19.48
C ARG A 11 -0.85 -2.46 -20.87
N LYS A 12 -2.14 -2.80 -20.99
CA LYS A 12 -2.86 -2.79 -22.28
C LYS A 12 -2.89 -1.38 -22.88
N LYS A 13 -3.10 -0.32 -22.08
CA LYS A 13 -3.04 1.08 -22.54
C LYS A 13 -1.65 1.48 -23.02
N PHE A 14 -0.61 1.14 -22.26
CA PHE A 14 0.76 1.43 -22.68
C PHE A 14 1.14 0.68 -23.95
N LYS A 15 0.66 -0.56 -24.14
CA LYS A 15 0.90 -1.31 -25.38
C LYS A 15 0.16 -0.72 -26.59
N LYS A 16 -1.12 -0.37 -26.44
CA LYS A 16 -1.99 0.00 -27.57
C LYS A 16 -2.02 1.50 -27.90
N ARG A 17 -1.87 2.37 -26.90
CA ARG A 17 -2.10 3.83 -27.06
C ARG A 17 -0.81 4.63 -26.98
N ILE A 18 0.03 4.36 -25.98
CA ILE A 18 1.25 5.14 -25.70
C ILE A 18 2.48 4.50 -26.35
N HIS A 19 2.40 3.23 -26.75
CA HIS A 19 3.49 2.43 -27.34
C HIS A 19 4.78 2.39 -26.50
N SER A 20 4.68 2.65 -25.19
CA SER A 20 5.84 2.67 -24.29
C SER A 20 6.17 1.26 -23.78
N ARG A 21 7.40 0.81 -24.03
CA ARG A 21 7.95 -0.42 -23.43
C ARG A 21 8.29 -0.22 -21.95
N ILE A 22 8.82 0.95 -21.59
CA ILE A 22 9.18 1.31 -20.21
C ILE A 22 7.95 1.23 -19.30
N GLY A 23 6.82 1.83 -19.71
CA GLY A 23 5.58 1.77 -18.92
C GLY A 23 5.06 0.34 -18.70
N GLN A 24 5.26 -0.56 -19.66
CA GLN A 24 4.91 -1.97 -19.50
C GLN A 24 5.83 -2.71 -18.52
N TYR A 25 7.13 -2.40 -18.51
CA TYR A 25 8.07 -2.96 -17.53
C TYR A 25 7.74 -2.47 -16.11
N ILE A 26 7.45 -1.18 -15.95
CA ILE A 26 7.00 -0.62 -14.67
C ILE A 26 5.73 -1.35 -14.20
N CYS A 27 4.75 -1.59 -15.07
CA CYS A 27 3.55 -2.35 -14.69
C CYS A 27 3.88 -3.78 -14.19
N LYS A 28 4.80 -4.48 -14.85
CA LYS A 28 5.23 -5.82 -14.40
C LYS A 28 5.96 -5.77 -13.07
N PHE A 29 6.81 -4.77 -12.88
CA PHE A 29 7.54 -4.59 -11.63
C PHE A 29 6.61 -4.28 -10.46
N ILE A 30 5.62 -3.38 -10.65
CA ILE A 30 4.59 -3.13 -9.63
C ILE A 30 3.80 -4.41 -9.32
N ALA A 31 3.48 -5.24 -10.33
CA ALA A 31 2.80 -6.52 -10.11
C ALA A 31 3.63 -7.45 -9.19
N LEU A 32 4.95 -7.52 -9.42
CA LEU A 32 5.87 -8.27 -8.57
C LEU A 32 5.86 -7.74 -7.13
N LEU A 33 5.94 -6.41 -6.94
CA LEU A 33 5.88 -5.80 -5.60
C LEU A 33 4.59 -6.16 -4.85
N TYR A 34 3.43 -6.09 -5.53
CA TYR A 34 2.17 -6.51 -4.92
C TYR A 34 2.09 -8.01 -4.63
N THR A 35 2.78 -8.84 -5.42
CA THR A 35 2.89 -10.28 -5.16
C THR A 35 3.68 -10.51 -3.86
N ILE A 36 4.85 -9.89 -3.75
CA ILE A 36 5.70 -9.98 -2.54
C ILE A 36 4.95 -9.47 -1.32
N SER A 37 4.31 -8.31 -1.41
CA SER A 37 3.47 -7.76 -0.35
C SER A 37 2.33 -8.72 0.05
N GLY A 38 1.64 -9.32 -0.92
CA GLY A 38 0.59 -10.31 -0.65
C GLY A 38 1.13 -11.54 0.10
N ILE A 39 2.30 -12.04 -0.29
CA ILE A 39 2.99 -13.14 0.42
C ILE A 39 3.33 -12.70 1.85
N CYS A 40 3.88 -11.50 2.06
CA CYS A 40 4.18 -10.99 3.39
C CYS A 40 2.94 -10.95 4.27
N ILE A 41 1.80 -10.48 3.77
CA ILE A 41 0.54 -10.43 4.53
C ILE A 41 0.07 -11.83 4.92
N VAL A 42 0.13 -12.80 4.01
CA VAL A 42 -0.22 -14.20 4.33
C VAL A 42 0.71 -14.76 5.40
N LEU A 43 2.02 -14.53 5.28
CA LEU A 43 2.99 -14.98 6.28
C LEU A 43 2.78 -14.28 7.64
N LEU A 44 2.43 -12.98 7.65
CA LEU A 44 2.08 -12.25 8.88
C LEU A 44 0.84 -12.81 9.58
N SER A 45 -0.09 -13.42 8.84
CA SER A 45 -1.25 -14.11 9.45
C SER A 45 -0.90 -15.47 10.08
N ILE A 46 0.27 -16.04 9.76
CA ILE A 46 0.74 -17.33 10.26
C ILE A 46 1.75 -17.15 11.39
N PHE A 47 2.70 -16.23 11.23
CA PHE A 47 3.74 -15.95 12.20
C PHE A 47 3.23 -14.95 13.24
N ASN A 48 3.26 -15.32 14.51
CA ASN A 48 2.81 -14.45 15.58
C ASN A 48 3.96 -13.54 16.07
N MET A 49 3.65 -12.31 16.46
CA MET A 49 4.61 -11.41 17.14
C MET A 49 5.12 -11.99 18.47
N LYS A 50 4.45 -12.98 19.10
CA LYS A 50 4.82 -13.55 20.41
C LYS A 50 6.03 -14.45 20.29
N ASP A 51 5.95 -15.42 19.38
CA ASP A 51 6.96 -16.46 19.24
C ASP A 51 8.00 -16.06 18.18
N THR A 52 7.64 -15.15 17.26
CA THR A 52 8.46 -14.80 16.09
C THR A 52 8.52 -13.30 15.83
N ASN A 53 8.61 -12.48 16.89
CA ASN A 53 8.58 -11.00 16.81
C ASN A 53 9.51 -10.42 15.73
N HIS A 54 10.77 -10.86 15.71
CA HIS A 54 11.76 -10.35 14.74
C HIS A 54 11.40 -10.70 13.29
N LEU A 55 10.85 -11.90 13.04
CA LEU A 55 10.37 -12.29 11.71
C LEU A 55 9.14 -11.48 11.31
N HIS A 56 8.19 -11.32 12.23
CA HIS A 56 6.99 -10.50 12.02
C HIS A 56 7.37 -9.05 11.67
N TYR A 57 8.24 -8.43 12.47
CA TYR A 57 8.73 -7.07 12.20
C TYR A 57 9.37 -6.95 10.81
N ARG A 58 10.24 -7.90 10.42
CA ARG A 58 10.85 -7.90 9.07
C ARG A 58 9.80 -8.01 7.97
N LEU A 59 8.82 -8.91 8.12
CA LEU A 59 7.75 -9.08 7.15
C LEU A 59 6.89 -7.81 7.03
N THR A 60 6.57 -7.15 8.14
CA THR A 60 5.86 -5.86 8.17
C THR A 60 6.63 -4.78 7.42
N MET A 61 7.95 -4.67 7.66
CA MET A 61 8.79 -3.69 6.97
C MET A 61 8.89 -3.94 5.46
N VAL A 62 9.08 -5.20 5.05
CA VAL A 62 9.12 -5.57 3.62
C VAL A 62 7.77 -5.27 2.95
N ASN A 63 6.66 -5.58 3.64
CA ASN A 63 5.32 -5.29 3.15
C ASN A 63 5.13 -3.78 2.92
N PHE A 64 5.46 -2.94 3.91
CA PHE A 64 5.35 -1.48 3.78
C PHE A 64 6.23 -0.93 2.67
N PHE A 65 7.48 -1.41 2.55
CA PHE A 65 8.38 -0.98 1.48
C PHE A 65 7.82 -1.30 0.08
N CYS A 66 7.30 -2.52 -0.10
CA CYS A 66 6.69 -2.93 -1.36
C CYS A 66 5.47 -2.06 -1.71
N GLN A 67 4.61 -1.80 -0.73
CA GLN A 67 3.40 -1.00 -0.90
C GLN A 67 3.71 0.46 -1.25
N ALA A 68 4.62 1.10 -0.51
CA ALA A 68 5.02 2.48 -0.77
C ALA A 68 5.64 2.63 -2.17
N THR A 69 6.56 1.72 -2.53
CA THR A 69 7.20 1.73 -3.86
C THR A 69 6.19 1.51 -4.98
N ALA A 70 5.27 0.56 -4.80
CA ALA A 70 4.21 0.26 -5.77
C ALA A 70 3.29 1.47 -5.99
N MET A 71 2.95 2.21 -4.92
CA MET A 71 2.10 3.40 -5.01
C MET A 71 2.79 4.57 -5.69
N LEU A 72 4.06 4.83 -5.36
CA LEU A 72 4.85 5.88 -6.04
C LEU A 72 4.92 5.63 -7.55
N LEU A 73 5.30 4.41 -7.94
CA LEU A 73 5.35 4.03 -9.36
C LEU A 73 3.96 4.05 -10.00
N GLY A 74 2.93 3.59 -9.30
CA GLY A 74 1.55 3.63 -9.76
C GLY A 74 1.07 5.07 -10.05
N SER A 75 1.43 6.03 -9.20
CA SER A 75 1.14 7.45 -9.39
C SER A 75 1.82 8.03 -10.63
N VAL A 76 3.09 7.64 -10.89
CA VAL A 76 3.79 8.02 -12.12
C VAL A 76 3.07 7.48 -13.37
N LEU A 77 2.60 6.22 -13.31
CA LEU A 77 1.83 5.64 -14.41
C LEU A 77 0.49 6.35 -14.64
N VAL A 78 -0.22 6.71 -13.57
CA VAL A 78 -1.48 7.50 -13.67
C VAL A 78 -1.19 8.85 -14.31
N PHE A 79 -0.15 9.55 -13.87
CA PHE A 79 0.24 10.84 -14.44
C PHE A 79 0.52 10.75 -15.95
N TRP A 80 1.22 9.70 -16.39
CA TRP A 80 1.51 9.49 -17.82
C TRP A 80 0.28 9.12 -18.66
N VAL A 81 -0.63 8.30 -18.14
CA VAL A 81 -1.76 7.76 -18.91
C VAL A 81 -3.00 8.66 -18.83
N TYR A 82 -3.22 9.31 -17.70
CA TYR A 82 -4.47 9.98 -17.36
C TYR A 82 -4.27 11.45 -16.97
N ARG A 83 -3.67 12.23 -17.89
CA ARG A 83 -3.55 13.70 -17.75
C ARG A 83 -4.84 14.43 -17.26
N PRO A 84 -6.08 14.06 -17.65
CA PRO A 84 -7.28 14.74 -17.15
C PRO A 84 -7.76 14.28 -15.76
N MET A 85 -7.20 13.22 -15.18
CA MET A 85 -7.66 12.65 -13.90
C MET A 85 -6.85 13.16 -12.70
N LYS A 86 -6.70 14.49 -12.62
CA LYS A 86 -5.91 15.17 -11.58
C LYS A 86 -6.33 14.76 -10.15
N TRP A 87 -7.62 14.54 -9.92
CA TRP A 87 -8.16 14.11 -8.63
C TRP A 87 -7.64 12.75 -8.17
N PHE A 88 -7.45 11.80 -9.09
CA PHE A 88 -6.90 10.48 -8.75
C PHE A 88 -5.42 10.57 -8.38
N LEU A 89 -4.67 11.45 -9.05
CA LEU A 89 -3.28 11.72 -8.69
C LEU A 89 -3.18 12.37 -7.31
N ILE A 90 -4.02 13.38 -7.02
CA ILE A 90 -4.07 14.04 -5.71
C ILE A 90 -4.42 13.03 -4.62
N ALA A 91 -5.45 12.20 -4.82
CA ALA A 91 -5.85 11.18 -3.87
C ALA A 91 -4.69 10.20 -3.59
N ARG A 92 -3.97 9.74 -4.62
CA ARG A 92 -2.80 8.88 -4.44
C ARG A 92 -1.68 9.56 -3.65
N ILE A 93 -1.42 10.85 -3.88
CA ILE A 93 -0.42 11.61 -3.14
C ILE A 93 -0.78 11.70 -1.65
N ILE A 94 -2.05 11.98 -1.33
CA ILE A 94 -2.54 12.02 0.06
C ILE A 94 -2.30 10.67 0.73
N VAL A 95 -2.67 9.57 0.08
CA VAL A 95 -2.47 8.21 0.62
C VAL A 95 -0.99 7.88 0.80
N ILE A 96 -0.12 8.30 -0.13
CA ILE A 96 1.34 8.13 0.00
C ILE A 96 1.87 8.88 1.22
N LEU A 97 1.45 10.13 1.44
CA LEU A 97 1.84 10.91 2.61
C LEU A 97 1.35 10.26 3.91
N GLN A 98 0.11 9.77 3.92
CA GLN A 98 -0.46 9.04 5.05
C GLN A 98 0.35 7.77 5.38
N LEU A 99 0.68 6.96 4.38
CA LEU A 99 1.52 5.78 4.57
C LEU A 99 2.92 6.12 5.07
N PHE A 100 3.52 7.18 4.54
CA PHE A 100 4.85 7.64 4.98
C PHE A 100 4.82 8.08 6.45
N LEU A 101 3.86 8.92 6.83
CA LEU A 101 3.69 9.38 8.21
C LEU A 101 3.37 8.23 9.16
N GLY A 102 2.43 7.36 8.80
CA GLY A 102 2.08 6.18 9.61
C GLY A 102 3.27 5.24 9.81
N SER A 103 4.04 4.98 8.75
CA SER A 103 5.22 4.11 8.82
C SER A 103 6.31 4.72 9.68
N TYR A 104 6.53 6.04 9.56
CA TYR A 104 7.50 6.77 10.36
C TYR A 104 7.14 6.69 11.86
N PHE A 105 5.89 7.02 12.21
CA PHE A 105 5.44 6.96 13.60
C PHE A 105 5.43 5.54 14.15
N PHE A 106 5.05 4.54 13.35
CA PHE A 106 5.14 3.13 13.73
C PHE A 106 6.57 2.76 14.14
N VAL A 107 7.56 3.05 13.30
CA VAL A 107 8.97 2.73 13.60
C VAL A 107 9.46 3.51 14.83
N TYR A 108 9.11 4.79 14.92
CA TYR A 108 9.50 5.65 16.04
C TYR A 108 8.94 5.13 17.37
N PHE A 109 7.62 4.95 17.45
CA PHE A 109 6.96 4.51 18.68
C PHE A 109 7.30 3.06 19.04
N ASN A 110 7.51 2.18 18.06
CA ASN A 110 8.00 0.83 18.32
C ASN A 110 9.38 0.85 18.99
N ARG A 111 10.31 1.69 18.51
CA ARG A 111 11.63 1.84 19.15
C ARG A 111 11.53 2.48 20.53
N ALA A 112 10.73 3.54 20.68
CA ALA A 112 10.53 4.20 21.96
C ALA A 112 9.94 3.23 23.00
N ALA A 113 8.90 2.48 22.62
CA ALA A 113 8.27 1.48 23.47
C ALA A 113 9.27 0.42 23.95
N LEU A 114 10.11 -0.11 23.05
CA LEU A 114 11.11 -1.11 23.39
C LEU A 114 12.17 -0.62 24.39
N LEU A 115 12.43 0.69 24.48
CA LEU A 115 13.39 1.26 25.43
C LEU A 115 12.83 1.37 26.85
N VAL A 116 11.51 1.53 26.98
CA VAL A 116 10.84 1.74 28.27
C VAL A 116 10.07 0.50 28.74
N PHE A 117 9.89 -0.48 27.86
CA PHE A 117 9.15 -1.70 28.18
C PHE A 117 9.91 -2.57 29.18
N ASN A 118 9.25 -2.84 30.31
CA ASN A 118 9.78 -3.67 31.40
C ASN A 118 8.87 -4.87 31.73
N GLY A 119 7.94 -5.22 30.83
CA GLY A 119 7.02 -6.34 31.02
C GLY A 119 7.54 -7.63 30.40
N GLU A 120 6.95 -8.77 30.79
CA GLU A 120 7.26 -10.06 30.17
C GLU A 120 6.51 -10.29 28.85
N ASN A 121 5.40 -9.57 28.64
CA ASN A 121 4.51 -9.78 27.51
C ASN A 121 3.98 -8.46 26.92
N ILE A 122 4.48 -8.10 25.73
CA ILE A 122 4.10 -6.90 24.97
C ILE A 122 2.62 -6.82 24.57
N TYR A 123 1.88 -7.93 24.62
CA TYR A 123 0.46 -7.98 24.23
C TYR A 123 -0.53 -7.72 25.35
N TYR A 124 -0.08 -7.88 26.59
CA TYR A 124 -0.91 -7.68 27.77
C TYR A 124 -0.30 -6.59 28.64
N ILE A 125 0.11 -5.50 27.98
CA ILE A 125 0.53 -4.29 28.66
C ILE A 125 -0.70 -3.60 29.23
N ARG A 126 -0.72 -3.44 30.54
CA ARG A 126 -1.75 -2.69 31.26
C ARG A 126 -1.47 -1.19 31.19
N GLU A 127 -2.50 -0.37 31.36
CA GLU A 127 -2.40 1.09 31.25
C GLU A 127 -1.34 1.73 32.15
N HIS A 128 -1.03 1.12 33.28
CA HIS A 128 -0.04 1.60 34.25
C HIS A 128 1.37 1.08 34.01
N GLU A 129 1.56 0.15 33.06
CA GLU A 129 2.88 -0.41 32.77
C GLU A 129 3.69 0.50 31.85
N PRO A 130 5.00 0.63 32.08
CA PRO A 130 5.86 1.47 31.27
C PRO A 130 5.92 0.92 29.82
N GLY A 131 5.74 1.81 28.85
CA GLY A 131 5.61 1.46 27.43
C GLY A 131 4.18 1.38 26.90
N TYR A 132 3.14 1.39 27.76
CA TYR A 132 1.74 1.33 27.30
C TYR A 132 1.39 2.45 26.32
N THR A 133 1.77 3.69 26.66
CA THR A 133 1.46 4.86 25.84
C THR A 133 2.13 4.76 24.46
N GLU A 134 3.38 4.31 24.43
CA GLU A 134 4.18 4.17 23.23
C GLU A 134 3.65 3.03 22.34
N PHE A 135 3.33 1.86 22.92
CA PHE A 135 2.75 0.75 22.16
C PHE A 135 1.36 1.09 21.61
N ASN A 136 0.53 1.80 22.37
CA ASN A 136 -0.77 2.25 21.87
C ASN A 136 -0.63 3.23 20.68
N LYS A 137 0.29 4.20 20.78
CA LYS A 137 0.62 5.11 19.66
C LYS A 137 1.21 4.36 18.45
N CYS A 138 2.01 3.33 18.70
CA CYS A 138 2.54 2.44 17.66
C CYS A 138 1.39 1.73 16.92
N ALA A 139 0.44 1.14 17.65
CA ALA A 139 -0.73 0.47 17.08
C ALA A 139 -1.63 1.46 16.28
N ILE A 140 -1.88 2.65 16.81
CA ILE A 140 -2.62 3.70 16.07
C ILE A 140 -1.91 4.04 14.74
N SER A 141 -0.58 4.13 14.75
CA SER A 141 0.21 4.42 13.56
C SER A 141 0.14 3.29 12.53
N GLU A 142 0.15 2.03 12.99
CA GLU A 142 -0.07 0.86 12.13
C GLU A 142 -1.45 0.89 11.46
N TRP A 143 -2.51 1.21 12.23
CA TRP A 143 -3.85 1.37 11.69
C TRP A 143 -3.93 2.48 10.65
N PHE A 144 -3.22 3.59 10.84
CA PHE A 144 -3.13 4.66 9.85
C PHE A 144 -2.55 4.18 8.50
N CYS A 145 -1.54 3.30 8.55
CA CYS A 145 -1.02 2.63 7.35
C CYS A 145 -2.07 1.69 6.72
N ILE A 146 -2.76 0.88 7.53
CA ILE A 146 -3.79 -0.04 7.06
C ILE A 146 -4.92 0.71 6.34
N PHE A 147 -5.39 1.84 6.89
CA PHE A 147 -6.38 2.69 6.24
C PHE A 147 -5.88 3.21 4.89
N GLY A 148 -4.61 3.60 4.78
CA GLY A 148 -4.01 3.98 3.51
C GLY A 148 -4.03 2.85 2.47
N LEU A 149 -3.82 1.61 2.89
CA LEU A 149 -3.93 0.43 2.01
C LEU A 149 -5.37 0.16 1.53
N ILE A 150 -6.35 0.43 2.39
CA ILE A 150 -7.78 0.33 2.03
C ILE A 150 -8.13 1.43 1.03
N GLU A 151 -7.73 2.67 1.30
CA GLU A 151 -7.99 3.83 0.45
C GLU A 151 -7.39 3.66 -0.94
N ILE A 152 -6.12 3.23 -1.06
CA ILE A 152 -5.52 3.00 -2.38
C ILE A 152 -6.27 1.91 -3.16
N THR A 153 -6.77 0.89 -2.46
CA THR A 153 -7.55 -0.19 -3.06
C THR A 153 -8.87 0.34 -3.62
N LEU A 154 -9.56 1.21 -2.89
CA LEU A 154 -10.78 1.89 -3.33
C LEU A 154 -10.52 2.83 -4.52
N ILE A 155 -9.48 3.68 -4.41
CA ILE A 155 -9.06 4.58 -5.50
C ILE A 155 -8.79 3.77 -6.77
N THR A 156 -8.07 2.66 -6.66
CA THR A 156 -7.76 1.78 -7.79
C THR A 156 -9.03 1.15 -8.39
N GLY A 157 -10.00 0.77 -7.55
CA GLY A 157 -11.31 0.29 -8.00
C GLY A 157 -12.09 1.36 -8.79
N LEU A 158 -12.08 2.60 -8.31
CA LEU A 158 -12.72 3.72 -9.01
C LEU A 158 -12.01 4.05 -10.35
N GLU A 159 -10.69 3.96 -10.40
CA GLU A 159 -9.92 4.10 -11.65
C GLU A 159 -10.26 3.02 -12.68
N LEU A 160 -10.42 1.77 -12.22
CA LEU A 160 -10.87 0.66 -13.05
C LEU A 160 -12.25 0.91 -13.63
N ARG A 161 -13.24 1.26 -12.79
CA ARG A 161 -14.61 1.55 -13.22
C ARG A 161 -14.65 2.67 -14.26
N LYS A 162 -13.97 3.78 -13.99
CA LYS A 162 -13.90 4.93 -14.92
C LYS A 162 -13.24 4.55 -16.25
N HIS A 163 -12.30 3.61 -16.23
CA HIS A 163 -11.75 3.10 -17.47
C HIS A 163 -12.77 2.27 -18.26
N GLU A 164 -13.49 1.36 -17.63
CA GLU A 164 -14.52 0.56 -18.30
C GLU A 164 -15.57 1.47 -18.95
N GLU A 165 -16.06 2.47 -18.22
CA GLU A 165 -17.00 3.48 -18.75
C GLU A 165 -16.44 4.19 -20.00
N SER A 166 -15.14 4.53 -20.01
CA SER A 166 -14.50 5.16 -21.18
C SER A 166 -14.41 4.23 -22.38
N VAL A 167 -14.18 2.93 -22.17
CA VAL A 167 -14.07 1.94 -23.25
C VAL A 167 -15.45 1.67 -23.85
N THR A 168 -16.47 1.51 -23.01
CA THR A 168 -17.85 1.28 -23.46
C THR A 168 -18.37 2.45 -24.29
N LYS A 169 -18.15 3.70 -23.84
CA LYS A 169 -18.50 4.90 -24.63
C LYS A 169 -17.80 4.94 -25.97
N THR A 170 -16.53 4.57 -26.02
CA THR A 170 -15.77 4.56 -27.29
C THR A 170 -16.37 3.55 -28.26
N LYS A 171 -16.70 2.33 -27.81
CA LYS A 171 -17.32 1.30 -28.67
C LYS A 171 -18.70 1.72 -29.20
N ALA A 172 -19.51 2.39 -28.39
CA ALA A 172 -20.84 2.84 -28.78
C ALA A 172 -20.85 3.96 -29.83
N VAL A 173 -19.75 4.71 -30.00
CA VAL A 173 -19.60 5.77 -31.01
C VAL A 173 -19.16 5.22 -32.37
N TYR A 174 -18.60 4.01 -32.40
CA TYR A 174 -18.11 3.34 -33.63
C TYR A 174 -19.00 2.16 -34.06
N MET A 175 -20.21 2.04 -33.51
CA MET A 175 -21.29 1.18 -33.97
C MET A 175 -22.38 2.07 -34.57
#